data_AF-A0A973CZX0-F1
#
_entry.id   AF-A0A973CZX0-F1
#
_cell.length_a   1.000
_cell.length_b   1.000
_cell.length_c   1.000
_cell.angle_alpha   90.00
_cell.angle_beta   90.00
_cell.angle_gamma   90.00
#
_symmetry.space_group_name_H-M   'P 1'
#
loop_
_entity.id
_entity.type
_entity.pdbx_description
1 polymer ?
#
loop_
_entity_poly.entity_id
_entity_poly.type
_entity_poly.pdbx_seq_one_letter_code
_entity_poly.pdbx_strand_id
1 'polypeptide(L)'
;MIAFLIPLAALAEDNPWVPAFSAFGGVLTQKVDATATSNATGRQAQGDVEMTYPLVGFSAELMTPHLPVPGLPALFLHGDVALSFSSAYYPATEGSPGNPGFYEVAVDVGYPPEQFKPQDLNGTGTQVGAEPESLEISAGVGIAFEMKLWDRTLRLRPSFEYRREQISYEFVLSNGVTYNPPICGATPDESLFLNGCGLASLSAGAKKTFHSIGPGFEVEMDTARTGPLMLSLYVSAQAYRVLGSRNATIEMSGAYDPPPPEGSPANGTINATATIEHEPWNYRGLVGLRFRWLPE
;
A
#
# COMPACT_ATOMS: atom_id res chain seq x y z
N MET A 1 -47.53 21.38 0.83
CA MET A 1 -46.24 21.00 1.45
C MET A 1 -45.45 22.30 1.61
N ILE A 2 -45.57 22.94 2.77
CA ILE A 2 -45.02 24.27 3.03
C ILE A 2 -43.60 24.04 3.57
N ALA A 3 -42.60 24.42 2.77
CA ALA A 3 -41.21 24.45 3.20
C ALA A 3 -41.04 25.59 4.21
N PHE A 4 -40.89 25.24 5.49
CA PHE A 4 -40.40 26.17 6.50
C PHE A 4 -38.90 26.37 6.26
N LEU A 5 -38.57 27.43 5.51
CA LEU A 5 -37.24 28.03 5.53
C LEU A 5 -37.05 28.71 6.90
N ILE A 6 -36.61 27.93 7.89
CA ILE A 6 -36.08 28.51 9.12
C ILE A 6 -34.74 29.15 8.73
N PRO A 7 -34.53 30.45 8.98
CA PRO A 7 -33.25 31.09 8.70
C PRO A 7 -32.16 30.41 9.54
N LEU A 8 -31.17 29.80 8.87
CA LEU A 8 -30.03 29.11 9.49
C LEU A 8 -29.32 29.96 10.56
N ALA A 9 -29.41 31.29 10.44
CA ALA A 9 -28.81 32.25 11.36
C ALA A 9 -29.41 32.23 12.78
N ALA A 10 -30.69 31.85 12.97
CA ALA A 10 -31.34 31.86 14.28
C ALA A 10 -31.03 30.61 15.14
N LEU A 11 -30.43 29.57 14.56
CA LEU A 11 -30.01 28.35 15.28
C LEU A 11 -28.56 28.42 15.78
N ALA A 12 -27.83 29.48 15.44
CA ALA A 12 -26.39 29.60 15.73
C ALA A 12 -26.07 30.20 17.11
N GLU A 13 -27.02 30.88 17.78
CA GLU A 13 -26.74 31.54 19.07
C GLU A 13 -26.70 30.57 20.26
N ASP A 14 -27.48 29.49 20.25
CA ASP A 14 -27.60 28.58 21.40
C ASP A 14 -26.88 27.22 21.23
N ASN A 15 -26.34 26.95 20.04
CA ASN A 15 -25.64 25.70 19.77
C ASN A 15 -24.45 25.99 18.85
N PRO A 16 -23.23 26.13 19.39
CA PRO A 16 -22.07 26.48 18.59
C PRO A 16 -21.56 25.27 17.79
N TRP A 17 -20.75 25.56 16.77
CA TRP A 17 -19.95 24.53 16.12
C TRP A 17 -18.98 23.90 17.12
N VAL A 18 -18.84 22.58 17.06
CA VAL A 18 -18.04 21.80 18.02
C VAL A 18 -16.76 21.34 17.31
N PRO A 19 -15.61 21.99 17.57
CA PRO A 19 -14.33 21.51 17.08
C PRO A 19 -13.89 20.30 17.92
N ALA A 20 -13.20 19.38 17.27
CA ALA A 20 -12.61 18.23 17.91
C ALA A 20 -11.26 17.87 17.30
N PHE A 21 -10.42 17.25 18.10
CA PHE A 21 -9.20 16.58 17.62
C PHE A 21 -9.20 15.14 18.09
N SER A 22 -8.59 14.25 17.33
CA SER A 22 -8.41 12.86 17.77
C SER A 22 -7.04 12.33 17.41
N ALA A 23 -6.63 11.33 18.18
CA ALA A 23 -5.52 10.44 17.86
C ALA A 23 -6.07 9.04 17.67
N PHE A 24 -5.57 8.32 16.67
CA PHE A 24 -6.05 6.99 16.33
C PHE A 24 -4.93 6.05 15.94
N GLY A 25 -5.21 4.77 16.10
CA GLY A 25 -4.44 3.67 15.53
C GLY A 25 -5.37 2.74 14.77
N GLY A 26 -4.82 1.98 13.83
CA GLY A 26 -5.66 1.10 13.02
C GLY A 26 -4.87 0.18 12.12
N VAL A 27 -5.60 -0.49 11.24
CA VAL A 27 -5.07 -1.40 10.24
C VAL A 27 -5.75 -1.11 8.91
N LEU A 28 -4.99 -1.16 7.84
CA LEU A 28 -5.46 -1.08 6.47
C LEU A 28 -5.13 -2.39 5.77
N THR A 29 -6.12 -2.99 5.10
CA THR A 29 -5.95 -4.16 4.24
C THR A 29 -6.32 -3.82 2.79
N GLN A 30 -5.49 -4.27 1.86
CA GLN A 30 -5.71 -4.13 0.43
C GLN A 30 -5.00 -5.23 -0.34
N LYS A 31 -5.51 -5.58 -1.52
CA LYS A 31 -4.97 -6.68 -2.33
C LYS A 31 -4.35 -6.15 -3.62
N VAL A 32 -3.24 -6.78 -4.02
CA VAL A 32 -2.49 -6.46 -5.24
C VAL A 32 -2.16 -7.74 -5.98
N ASP A 33 -2.45 -7.74 -7.28
CA ASP A 33 -2.05 -8.76 -8.21
C ASP A 33 -0.83 -8.27 -9.02
N ALA A 34 0.12 -9.14 -9.30
CA ALA A 34 1.25 -8.80 -10.15
C ALA A 34 1.56 -9.92 -11.14
N THR A 35 2.03 -9.51 -12.31
CA THR A 35 2.56 -10.40 -13.34
C THR A 35 3.84 -9.78 -13.89
N ALA A 36 4.94 -10.52 -13.88
CA ALA A 36 6.20 -10.13 -14.48
C ALA A 36 6.57 -11.11 -15.59
N THR A 37 7.05 -10.57 -16.71
CA THR A 37 7.48 -11.34 -17.88
C THR A 37 8.84 -10.85 -18.35
N SER A 38 9.70 -11.76 -18.79
CA SER A 38 11.00 -11.42 -19.38
C SER A 38 11.27 -12.24 -20.64
N ASN A 39 11.74 -11.56 -21.69
CA ASN A 39 12.14 -12.20 -22.94
C ASN A 39 13.40 -13.07 -22.80
N ALA A 40 14.24 -12.76 -21.82
CA ALA A 40 15.58 -13.34 -21.67
C ALA A 40 15.55 -14.70 -20.96
N THR A 41 14.62 -14.87 -20.04
CA THR A 41 14.47 -16.10 -19.24
C THR A 41 13.35 -16.99 -19.74
N GLY A 42 12.40 -16.45 -20.52
CA GLY A 42 11.11 -17.10 -20.77
C GLY A 42 10.28 -17.28 -19.48
N ARG A 43 10.69 -16.65 -18.38
CA ARG A 43 10.07 -16.78 -17.06
C ARG A 43 8.89 -15.83 -16.92
N GLN A 44 7.90 -16.31 -16.17
CA GLN A 44 6.70 -15.57 -15.84
C GLN A 44 6.44 -15.75 -14.35
N ALA A 45 6.59 -14.67 -13.59
CA ALA A 45 6.18 -14.65 -12.19
C ALA A 45 4.77 -14.07 -12.14
N GLN A 46 3.83 -14.78 -11.54
CA GLN A 46 2.47 -14.29 -11.33
C GLN A 46 2.04 -14.65 -9.92
N GLY A 47 1.33 -13.74 -9.27
CA GLY A 47 0.70 -14.00 -7.99
C GLY A 47 -0.05 -12.79 -7.48
N ASP A 48 -0.54 -12.94 -6.26
CA ASP A 48 -1.27 -11.92 -5.55
C ASP A 48 -0.86 -11.88 -4.08
N VAL A 49 -1.02 -10.72 -3.46
CA VAL A 49 -0.75 -10.54 -2.03
C VAL A 49 -1.78 -9.63 -1.40
N GLU A 50 -2.22 -10.00 -0.20
CA GLU A 50 -2.95 -9.12 0.69
C GLU A 50 -1.96 -8.34 1.55
N MET A 51 -1.91 -7.02 1.35
CA MET A 51 -1.10 -6.09 2.12
C MET A 51 -1.90 -5.60 3.32
N THR A 52 -1.50 -6.02 4.52
CA THR A 52 -2.14 -5.61 5.78
C THR A 52 -1.12 -4.93 6.68
N TYR A 53 -1.26 -3.63 6.89
CA TYR A 53 -0.29 -2.85 7.65
C TYR A 53 -0.95 -1.97 8.71
N PRO A 54 -0.31 -1.80 9.87
CA PRO A 54 -0.77 -0.89 10.90
C PRO A 54 -0.52 0.57 10.50
N LEU A 55 -1.35 1.45 11.05
CA LEU A 55 -1.21 2.90 10.90
C LEU A 55 -1.53 3.62 12.20
N VAL A 56 -0.97 4.81 12.37
CA VAL A 56 -1.27 5.74 13.47
C VAL A 56 -1.43 7.14 12.92
N GLY A 57 -2.34 7.93 13.49
CA GLY A 57 -2.59 9.26 12.95
C GLY A 57 -3.34 10.19 13.88
N PHE A 58 -3.56 11.39 13.35
CA PHE A 58 -4.33 12.45 13.98
C PHE A 58 -5.43 12.93 13.04
N SER A 59 -6.53 13.39 13.63
CA SER A 59 -7.65 13.95 12.90
C SER A 59 -8.09 15.26 13.53
N ALA A 60 -8.44 16.23 12.70
CA ALA A 60 -9.15 17.44 13.09
C ALA A 60 -10.56 17.36 12.52
N GLU A 61 -11.55 17.66 13.36
CA GLU A 61 -12.96 17.54 13.05
C GLU A 61 -13.71 18.81 13.45
N LEU A 62 -14.74 19.13 12.68
CA LEU A 62 -15.67 20.20 12.96
C LEU A 62 -17.10 19.68 12.79
N MET A 63 -17.91 19.81 13.84
CA MET A 63 -19.29 19.35 13.85
C MET A 63 -20.23 20.56 13.90
N THR A 64 -21.31 20.50 13.12
CA THR A 64 -22.35 21.52 13.12
C THR A 64 -23.22 21.43 14.36
N PRO A 65 -23.99 22.47 14.65
CA PRO A 65 -25.15 22.36 15.53
C PRO A 65 -26.12 21.28 15.04
N HIS A 66 -26.95 20.78 15.96
CA HIS A 66 -27.99 19.81 15.64
C HIS A 66 -29.00 20.38 14.65
N LEU A 67 -29.29 19.61 13.60
CA LEU A 67 -30.31 19.96 12.62
C LEU A 67 -31.70 19.82 13.24
N PRO A 68 -32.65 20.74 12.95
CA PRO A 68 -34.01 20.72 13.51
C PRO A 68 -34.91 19.69 12.80
N VAL A 69 -34.46 18.44 12.71
CA VAL A 69 -35.16 17.30 12.11
C VAL A 69 -35.27 16.15 13.12
N PRO A 70 -36.19 15.17 12.93
CA PRO A 70 -36.30 14.03 13.82
C PRO A 70 -34.95 13.32 14.01
N GLY A 71 -34.59 13.03 15.27
CA GLY A 71 -33.28 12.46 15.63
C GLY A 71 -32.18 13.48 15.86
N LEU A 72 -32.44 14.77 15.63
CA LEU A 72 -31.51 15.90 15.88
C LEU A 72 -30.08 15.59 15.42
N PRO A 73 -29.84 15.15 14.18
CA PRO A 73 -28.50 14.79 13.74
C PRO A 73 -27.63 16.04 13.60
N ALA A 74 -26.32 15.89 13.81
CA ALA A 74 -25.32 16.89 13.47
C ALA A 74 -24.58 16.49 12.18
N LEU A 75 -24.11 17.45 11.40
CA LEU A 75 -23.18 17.19 10.30
C LEU A 75 -21.76 17.31 10.81
N PHE A 76 -20.83 16.57 10.22
CA PHE A 76 -19.41 16.73 10.54
C PHE A 76 -18.55 16.69 9.29
N LEU A 77 -17.40 17.35 9.38
CA LEU A 77 -16.29 17.30 8.44
C LEU A 77 -15.03 16.97 9.23
N HIS A 78 -14.19 16.08 8.72
CA HIS A 78 -12.87 15.82 9.29
C HIS A 78 -11.80 15.70 8.22
N GLY A 79 -10.55 15.93 8.65
CA GLY A 79 -9.35 15.67 7.87
C GLY A 79 -8.34 14.94 8.74
N ASP A 80 -7.72 13.91 8.17
CA ASP A 80 -6.82 13.01 8.86
C ASP A 80 -5.46 12.97 8.18
N VAL A 81 -4.42 12.83 9.00
CA VAL A 81 -3.05 12.54 8.56
C VAL A 81 -2.59 11.32 9.33
N ALA A 82 -2.15 10.29 8.61
CA ALA A 82 -1.69 9.04 9.20
C ALA A 82 -0.32 8.64 8.66
N LEU A 83 0.42 7.94 9.51
CA LEU A 83 1.65 7.25 9.18
C LEU A 83 1.36 5.74 9.19
N SER A 84 1.58 5.10 8.04
CA SER A 84 1.55 3.66 7.88
C SER A 84 2.94 3.07 8.18
N PHE A 85 2.96 1.89 8.78
CA PHE A 85 4.18 1.12 9.00
C PHE A 85 4.06 -0.16 8.19
N SER A 86 4.64 -0.14 7.00
CA SER A 86 4.61 -1.27 6.09
C SER A 86 6.02 -1.80 5.84
N SER A 87 6.10 -3.07 5.46
CA SER A 87 7.23 -3.64 4.76
C SER A 87 6.89 -3.77 3.27
N ALA A 88 7.89 -4.06 2.45
CA ALA A 88 7.67 -4.53 1.09
C ALA A 88 6.88 -5.85 1.09
N TYR A 89 5.90 -5.95 0.22
CA TYR A 89 5.16 -7.16 -0.11
C TYR A 89 5.56 -7.63 -1.51
N TYR A 90 5.59 -8.94 -1.74
CA TYR A 90 6.08 -9.49 -2.98
C TYR A 90 4.98 -10.27 -3.72
N PRO A 91 4.05 -9.58 -4.41
CA PRO A 91 2.92 -10.22 -5.09
C PRO A 91 3.33 -11.23 -6.17
N ALA A 92 4.49 -11.05 -6.81
CA ALA A 92 5.00 -11.99 -7.79
C ALA A 92 6.49 -12.23 -7.55
N THR A 93 6.85 -13.47 -7.23
CA THR A 93 8.25 -13.90 -7.06
C THR A 93 8.48 -15.23 -7.75
N GLU A 94 9.56 -15.34 -8.49
CA GLU A 94 10.07 -16.59 -9.05
C GLU A 94 11.57 -16.69 -8.79
N GLY A 95 12.01 -17.85 -8.29
CA GLY A 95 13.39 -18.05 -7.88
C GLY A 95 13.77 -17.23 -6.65
N SER A 96 15.04 -16.84 -6.56
CA SER A 96 15.56 -16.03 -5.47
C SER A 96 16.42 -14.93 -6.08
N PRO A 97 15.82 -13.86 -6.62
CA PRO A 97 16.60 -12.76 -7.16
C PRO A 97 17.49 -12.19 -6.05
N GLY A 98 18.79 -12.34 -6.24
CA GLY A 98 19.81 -11.90 -5.30
C GLY A 98 20.10 -10.42 -5.44
N ASN A 99 20.93 -9.91 -4.55
CA ASN A 99 21.45 -8.55 -4.66
C ASN A 99 22.30 -8.45 -5.95
N PRO A 100 22.11 -7.41 -6.79
CA PRO A 100 22.88 -7.25 -8.02
C PRO A 100 24.39 -7.35 -7.73
N GLY A 101 25.07 -8.32 -8.36
CA GLY A 101 26.53 -8.46 -8.27
C GLY A 101 27.06 -9.46 -7.25
N PHE A 102 26.20 -10.15 -6.49
CA PHE A 102 26.61 -11.30 -5.67
C PHE A 102 25.98 -12.58 -6.22
N TYR A 103 26.75 -13.30 -7.02
CA TYR A 103 26.39 -14.61 -7.51
C TYR A 103 27.36 -15.61 -6.92
N GLU A 104 26.85 -16.43 -6.01
CA GLU A 104 27.57 -17.63 -5.60
C GLU A 104 27.14 -18.76 -6.52
N VAL A 105 28.11 -19.40 -7.16
CA VAL A 105 27.87 -20.73 -7.72
C VAL A 105 27.49 -21.60 -6.53
N ALA A 106 26.35 -22.30 -6.57
CA ALA A 106 26.03 -23.27 -5.55
C ALA A 106 27.11 -24.38 -5.62
N VAL A 107 28.19 -24.26 -4.84
CA VAL A 107 29.37 -25.12 -4.92
C VAL A 107 29.08 -26.57 -4.47
N ASP A 108 27.87 -26.84 -3.97
CA ASP A 108 27.49 -28.11 -3.34
C ASP A 108 26.50 -28.95 -4.17
N VAL A 109 26.45 -28.73 -5.48
CA VAL A 109 25.78 -29.67 -6.39
C VAL A 109 26.82 -30.67 -6.87
N GLY A 110 26.80 -31.90 -6.36
CA GLY A 110 27.72 -33.00 -6.73
C GLY A 110 27.61 -33.50 -8.18
N TYR A 111 27.30 -32.61 -9.12
CA TYR A 111 27.22 -32.84 -10.56
C TYR A 111 28.52 -32.41 -11.26
N PRO A 112 28.89 -33.06 -12.36
CA PRO A 112 29.99 -32.61 -13.20
C PRO A 112 29.70 -31.19 -13.76
N PRO A 113 30.72 -30.32 -13.95
CA PRO A 113 30.58 -28.94 -14.43
C PRO A 113 29.80 -28.78 -15.75
N GLU A 114 29.76 -29.83 -16.55
CA GLU A 114 29.08 -29.92 -17.84
C GLU A 114 27.54 -29.94 -17.73
N GLN A 115 27.00 -30.15 -16.53
CA GLN A 115 25.55 -30.20 -16.27
C GLN A 115 25.00 -28.90 -15.67
N PHE A 116 25.85 -27.93 -15.40
CA PHE A 116 25.46 -26.68 -14.76
C PHE A 116 24.59 -25.84 -15.69
N LYS A 117 23.35 -25.57 -15.30
CA LYS A 117 22.45 -24.69 -16.05
C LYS A 117 22.53 -23.28 -15.50
N PRO A 118 22.33 -22.23 -16.33
CA PRO A 118 22.29 -20.86 -15.83
C PRO A 118 21.22 -20.63 -14.75
N GLN A 119 20.18 -21.46 -14.72
CA GLN A 119 19.11 -21.44 -13.73
C GLN A 119 19.56 -21.88 -12.34
N ASP A 120 20.71 -22.57 -12.24
CA ASP A 120 21.30 -23.08 -11.01
C ASP A 120 22.19 -22.03 -10.32
N LEU A 121 22.37 -20.85 -10.95
CA LEU A 121 23.06 -19.72 -10.34
C LEU A 121 22.23 -19.14 -9.20
N ASN A 122 22.81 -19.14 -8.00
CA ASN A 122 22.20 -18.47 -6.86
C ASN A 122 22.03 -16.98 -7.17
N GLY A 123 20.93 -16.40 -6.70
CA GLY A 123 20.59 -15.02 -7.01
C GLY A 123 19.83 -14.82 -8.32
N THR A 124 19.47 -15.88 -9.06
CA THR A 124 18.67 -15.79 -10.29
C THR A 124 17.17 -15.84 -9.98
N GLY A 125 16.40 -14.87 -10.46
CA GLY A 125 14.98 -14.81 -10.20
C GLY A 125 14.32 -13.53 -10.71
N THR A 126 13.05 -13.40 -10.41
CA THR A 126 12.23 -12.26 -10.75
C THR A 126 11.36 -11.94 -9.56
N GLN A 127 11.30 -10.68 -9.15
CA GLN A 127 10.53 -10.25 -7.99
C GLN A 127 9.89 -8.90 -8.27
N VAL A 128 8.60 -8.81 -7.98
CA VAL A 128 7.85 -7.57 -7.96
C VAL A 128 7.54 -7.26 -6.51
N GLY A 129 8.02 -6.13 -6.02
CA GLY A 129 7.75 -5.58 -4.70
C GLY A 129 6.71 -4.46 -4.76
N ALA A 130 5.87 -4.37 -3.74
CA ALA A 130 4.93 -3.29 -3.50
C ALA A 130 5.05 -2.85 -2.04
N GLU A 131 5.30 -1.57 -1.82
CA GLU A 131 5.47 -0.97 -0.49
C GLU A 131 4.62 0.30 -0.39
N PRO A 132 3.56 0.29 0.43
CA PRO A 132 2.84 1.49 0.83
C PRO A 132 3.78 2.53 1.44
N GLU A 133 3.72 3.76 0.95
CA GLU A 133 4.44 4.88 1.55
C GLU A 133 3.84 5.23 2.91
N SER A 134 4.70 5.75 3.79
CA SER A 134 4.32 6.03 5.17
C SER A 134 3.20 7.07 5.28
N LEU A 135 3.20 8.13 4.48
CA LEU A 135 2.23 9.22 4.64
C LEU A 135 0.90 8.96 3.91
N GLU A 136 -0.19 8.90 4.68
CA GLU A 136 -1.57 8.83 4.19
C GLU A 136 -2.36 10.08 4.59
N ILE A 137 -3.20 10.57 3.68
CA ILE A 137 -4.11 11.70 3.92
C ILE A 137 -5.53 11.26 3.62
N SER A 138 -6.45 11.49 4.55
CA SER A 138 -7.89 11.29 4.32
C SER A 138 -8.72 12.48 4.74
N ALA A 139 -9.94 12.55 4.24
CA ALA A 139 -10.94 13.52 4.65
C ALA A 139 -12.32 12.92 4.47
N GLY A 140 -13.26 13.29 5.33
CA GLY A 140 -14.61 12.74 5.28
C GLY A 140 -15.66 13.72 5.75
N VAL A 141 -16.87 13.51 5.25
CA VAL A 141 -18.07 14.23 5.67
C VAL A 141 -19.15 13.25 6.06
N GLY A 142 -19.93 13.57 7.07
CA GLY A 142 -20.94 12.63 7.55
C GLY A 142 -22.02 13.26 8.41
N ILE A 143 -22.84 12.37 8.95
CA ILE A 143 -23.96 12.70 9.82
C ILE A 143 -23.74 11.95 11.13
N ALA A 144 -23.90 12.64 12.26
CA ALA A 144 -23.82 12.07 13.59
C ALA A 144 -25.21 12.00 14.22
N PHE A 145 -25.63 10.79 14.57
CA PHE A 145 -26.86 10.54 15.33
C PHE A 145 -26.51 10.29 16.78
N GLU A 146 -27.00 11.12 17.69
CA GLU A 146 -26.76 10.97 19.12
C GLU A 146 -27.91 10.23 19.80
N MET A 147 -27.57 9.32 20.72
CA MET A 147 -28.53 8.66 21.60
C MET A 147 -27.93 8.50 22.99
N LYS A 148 -28.79 8.51 24.02
CA LYS A 148 -28.36 8.24 25.40
C LYS A 148 -28.48 6.75 25.70
N LEU A 149 -27.37 6.14 26.09
CA LEU A 149 -27.30 4.75 26.54
C LEU A 149 -26.50 4.70 27.84
N TRP A 150 -27.11 4.20 28.92
CA TRP A 150 -26.48 4.09 30.26
C TRP A 150 -25.83 5.40 30.75
N ASP A 151 -26.53 6.53 30.65
CA ASP A 151 -26.03 7.85 31.03
C ASP A 151 -24.75 8.29 30.29
N ARG A 152 -24.50 7.68 29.12
CA ARG A 152 -23.46 8.06 28.16
C ARG A 152 -24.09 8.40 26.82
N THR A 153 -23.48 9.35 26.11
CA THR A 153 -23.87 9.63 24.73
C THR A 153 -23.17 8.62 23.83
N LEU A 154 -23.95 7.86 23.09
CA LEU A 154 -23.50 7.04 21.98
C LEU A 154 -23.79 7.80 20.68
N ARG A 155 -22.82 7.86 19.79
CA ARG A 155 -22.95 8.47 18.47
C ARG A 155 -22.75 7.42 17.39
N LEU A 156 -23.69 7.38 16.45
CA LEU A 156 -23.57 6.61 15.21
C LEU A 156 -23.26 7.57 14.08
N ARG A 157 -22.16 7.32 13.36
CA ARG A 157 -21.57 8.29 12.45
C ARG A 157 -21.26 7.68 11.09
N PRO A 158 -22.28 7.49 10.23
CA PRO A 158 -22.03 7.20 8.82
C PRO A 158 -21.36 8.40 8.12
N SER A 159 -20.41 8.10 7.24
CA SER A 159 -19.65 9.09 6.48
C SER A 159 -19.40 8.68 5.04
N PHE A 160 -19.08 9.68 4.23
CA PHE A 160 -18.43 9.53 2.94
C PHE A 160 -16.98 9.98 3.08
N GLU A 161 -16.06 9.11 2.71
CA GLU A 161 -14.64 9.23 2.94
C GLU A 161 -13.88 9.35 1.63
N TYR A 162 -12.83 10.16 1.64
CA TYR A 162 -11.81 10.26 0.61
C TYR A 162 -10.45 9.92 1.21
N ARG A 163 -9.61 9.23 0.43
CA ARG A 163 -8.25 8.84 0.81
C ARG A 163 -7.29 9.07 -0.33
N ARG A 164 -6.09 9.55 0.01
CA ARG A 164 -4.92 9.60 -0.87
C ARG A 164 -3.81 8.77 -0.25
N GLU A 165 -3.31 7.80 -1.00
CA GLU A 165 -2.16 6.99 -0.63
C GLU A 165 -1.16 6.93 -1.78
N GLN A 166 0.08 6.59 -1.48
CA GLN A 166 1.11 6.37 -2.48
C GLN A 166 1.76 5.00 -2.23
N ILE A 167 2.01 4.26 -3.30
CA ILE A 167 2.65 2.95 -3.24
C ILE A 167 3.89 3.02 -4.12
N SER A 168 5.01 2.62 -3.55
CA SER A 168 6.26 2.37 -4.26
C SER A 168 6.29 0.93 -4.73
N TYR A 169 6.61 0.76 -6.00
CA TYR A 169 6.79 -0.54 -6.62
C TYR A 169 8.25 -0.71 -6.99
N GLU A 170 8.75 -1.92 -6.80
CA GLU A 170 10.08 -2.33 -7.23
C GLU A 170 9.93 -3.54 -8.13
N PHE A 171 10.67 -3.57 -9.22
CA PHE A 171 10.77 -4.73 -10.08
C PHE A 171 12.23 -5.09 -10.20
N VAL A 172 12.58 -6.32 -9.82
CA VAL A 172 13.92 -6.88 -9.89
C VAL A 172 13.91 -8.10 -10.79
N LEU A 173 14.79 -8.11 -11.78
CA LEU A 173 15.12 -9.26 -12.59
C LEU A 173 16.60 -9.55 -12.45
N SER A 174 16.93 -10.77 -12.06
CA SER A 174 18.29 -11.27 -12.07
C SER A 174 18.33 -12.55 -12.88
N ASN A 175 19.20 -12.60 -13.90
CA ASN A 175 19.32 -13.74 -14.78
C ASN A 175 20.79 -14.03 -15.13
N GLY A 176 21.12 -15.31 -15.20
CA GLY A 176 22.38 -15.79 -15.76
C GLY A 176 22.19 -16.45 -17.12
N VAL A 177 23.23 -16.38 -17.95
CA VAL A 177 23.34 -17.13 -19.22
C VAL A 177 24.70 -17.78 -19.32
N THR A 178 24.77 -18.94 -19.97
CA THR A 178 26.03 -19.61 -20.35
C THR A 178 26.38 -19.27 -21.79
N TYR A 179 27.62 -18.88 -22.02
CA TYR A 179 28.27 -18.74 -23.32
C TYR A 179 28.88 -20.08 -23.74
N ASN A 180 29.20 -20.23 -25.02
CA ASN A 180 29.75 -21.46 -25.59
C ASN A 180 31.29 -21.42 -25.54
N PRO A 181 32.01 -22.44 -24.99
CA PRO A 181 31.51 -23.71 -24.45
C PRO A 181 30.77 -23.55 -23.11
N PRO A 182 29.69 -24.34 -22.88
CA PRO A 182 28.64 -24.11 -21.88
C PRO A 182 29.06 -24.52 -20.46
N ILE A 183 30.20 -24.02 -19.98
CA ILE A 183 30.71 -24.40 -18.66
C ILE A 183 30.82 -23.13 -17.81
N CYS A 184 29.86 -22.93 -16.89
CA CYS A 184 30.10 -22.05 -15.74
C CYS A 184 31.08 -22.77 -14.80
N GLY A 185 32.37 -22.74 -15.13
CA GLY A 185 33.41 -23.38 -14.33
C GLY A 185 34.04 -22.41 -13.35
N ALA A 186 34.00 -22.71 -12.06
CA ALA A 186 34.89 -22.08 -11.09
C ALA A 186 36.26 -22.76 -11.18
N THR A 187 37.31 -22.05 -11.58
CA THR A 187 38.68 -22.52 -11.35
C THR A 187 39.02 -22.35 -9.86
N PRO A 188 39.64 -23.33 -9.18
CA PRO A 188 39.86 -23.28 -7.73
C PRO A 188 40.75 -22.13 -7.23
N ASP A 189 41.54 -21.51 -8.10
CA ASP A 189 42.63 -20.59 -7.72
C ASP A 189 42.39 -19.12 -8.09
N GLU A 190 41.28 -18.77 -8.72
CA GLU A 190 40.99 -17.37 -9.07
C GLU A 190 39.55 -17.02 -8.66
N SER A 191 39.40 -15.87 -8.01
CA SER A 191 38.14 -15.31 -7.53
C SER A 191 36.98 -15.44 -8.53
N LEU A 192 36.16 -16.49 -8.43
CA LEU A 192 34.80 -16.64 -9.01
C LEU A 192 34.54 -15.96 -10.37
N PHE A 193 35.52 -15.88 -11.27
CA PHE A 193 35.30 -15.31 -12.58
C PHE A 193 34.55 -16.36 -13.38
N LEU A 194 33.27 -16.06 -13.64
CA LEU A 194 32.35 -16.79 -14.49
C LEU A 194 32.87 -16.83 -15.94
N ASN A 195 33.98 -17.52 -16.17
CA ASN A 195 34.53 -17.73 -17.50
C ASN A 195 33.52 -18.55 -18.30
N GLY A 196 32.83 -17.86 -19.21
CA GLY A 196 31.77 -18.46 -20.01
C GLY A 196 30.36 -18.26 -19.48
N CYS A 197 30.12 -17.40 -18.48
CA CYS A 197 28.75 -17.04 -18.08
C CYS A 197 28.57 -15.51 -17.99
N GLY A 198 27.41 -15.04 -18.43
CA GLY A 198 26.99 -13.65 -18.38
C GLY A 198 25.89 -13.47 -17.36
N LEU A 199 25.88 -12.33 -16.70
CA LEU A 199 24.89 -12.01 -15.69
C LEU A 199 24.17 -10.74 -16.09
N ALA A 200 22.89 -10.68 -15.78
CA ALA A 200 22.09 -9.49 -15.96
C ALA A 200 21.25 -9.27 -14.73
N SER A 201 21.45 -8.13 -14.09
CA SER A 201 20.62 -7.67 -13.00
C SER A 201 20.00 -6.35 -13.38
N LEU A 202 18.68 -6.32 -13.47
CA LEU A 202 17.89 -5.14 -13.75
C LEU A 202 17.03 -4.85 -12.52
N SER A 203 17.01 -3.59 -12.09
CA SER A 203 16.09 -3.10 -11.08
C SER A 203 15.47 -1.80 -11.57
N ALA A 204 14.16 -1.68 -11.42
CA ALA A 204 13.41 -0.49 -11.76
C ALA A 204 12.34 -0.25 -10.71
N GLY A 205 12.18 1.02 -10.31
CA GLY A 205 11.16 1.44 -9.36
C GLY A 205 10.13 2.35 -10.01
N ALA A 206 8.88 2.28 -9.56
CA ALA A 206 7.84 3.22 -9.93
C ALA A 206 7.05 3.63 -8.69
N LYS A 207 6.57 4.87 -8.65
CA LYS A 207 5.67 5.34 -7.57
C LYS A 207 4.33 5.69 -8.17
N LYS A 208 3.25 5.26 -7.51
CA LYS A 208 1.89 5.58 -7.95
C LYS A 208 1.06 6.10 -6.79
N THR A 209 0.41 7.24 -7.01
CA THR A 209 -0.59 7.79 -6.10
C THR A 209 -1.96 7.21 -6.45
N PHE A 210 -2.67 6.71 -5.44
CA PHE A 210 -4.05 6.27 -5.55
C PHE A 210 -4.96 7.22 -4.80
N HIS A 211 -6.09 7.52 -5.43
CA HIS A 211 -7.17 8.30 -4.85
C HIS A 211 -8.35 7.37 -4.69
N SER A 212 -8.95 7.33 -3.51
CA SER A 212 -10.03 6.41 -3.21
C SER A 212 -11.17 7.13 -2.52
N ILE A 213 -12.40 6.66 -2.75
CA ILE A 213 -13.59 7.16 -2.05
C ILE A 213 -14.45 6.00 -1.58
N GLY A 214 -15.21 6.19 -0.52
CA GLY A 214 -16.22 5.21 -0.15
C GLY A 214 -16.86 5.47 1.20
N PRO A 215 -17.71 4.55 1.67
CA PRO A 215 -18.42 4.72 2.91
C PRO A 215 -17.53 4.49 4.14
N GLY A 216 -17.82 5.26 5.18
CA GLY A 216 -17.32 5.03 6.53
C GLY A 216 -18.48 4.86 7.52
N PHE A 217 -18.20 4.15 8.61
CA PHE A 217 -19.10 4.05 9.74
C PHE A 217 -18.30 4.06 11.03
N GLU A 218 -18.62 5.00 11.90
CA GLU A 218 -18.01 5.12 13.21
C GLU A 218 -19.06 4.99 14.32
N VAL A 219 -18.67 4.27 15.37
CA VAL A 219 -19.40 4.21 16.64
C VAL A 219 -18.53 4.87 17.69
N GLU A 220 -19.12 5.81 18.42
CA GLU A 220 -18.41 6.61 19.38
C GLU A 220 -19.18 6.72 20.68
N MET A 221 -18.49 6.65 21.81
CA MET A 221 -19.08 6.76 23.14
C MET A 221 -18.32 7.77 24.00
N ASP A 222 -19.06 8.66 24.66
CA ASP A 222 -18.49 9.57 25.66
C ASP A 222 -17.93 8.76 26.84
N THR A 223 -16.71 9.09 27.28
CA THR A 223 -16.03 8.38 28.36
C THR A 223 -15.83 9.24 29.60
N ALA A 224 -15.34 10.47 29.44
CA ALA A 224 -15.03 11.36 30.55
C ALA A 224 -15.11 12.84 30.14
N ARG A 225 -15.65 13.70 31.00
CA ARG A 225 -15.72 15.15 30.79
C ARG A 225 -14.91 15.88 31.85
N THR A 226 -14.12 16.87 31.42
CA THR A 226 -13.41 17.80 32.30
C THR A 226 -13.63 19.22 31.81
N GLY A 227 -14.56 19.94 32.46
CA GLY A 227 -14.98 21.28 32.05
C GLY A 227 -15.51 21.29 30.60
N PRO A 228 -14.97 22.15 29.72
CA PRO A 228 -15.41 22.21 28.33
C PRO A 228 -14.87 21.07 27.45
N LEU A 229 -14.01 20.19 27.97
CA LEU A 229 -13.43 19.10 27.20
C LEU A 229 -14.16 17.78 27.44
N MET A 230 -14.61 17.16 26.35
CA MET A 230 -15.25 15.85 26.34
C MET A 230 -14.34 14.82 25.65
N LEU A 231 -13.94 13.80 26.39
CA LEU A 231 -13.19 12.65 25.88
C LEU A 231 -14.15 11.55 25.44
N SER A 232 -13.97 11.06 24.22
CA SER A 232 -14.75 9.98 23.63
C SER A 232 -13.83 8.88 23.10
N LEU A 233 -14.27 7.63 23.19
CA LEU A 233 -13.65 6.50 22.53
C LEU A 233 -14.47 6.18 21.28
N TYR A 234 -13.80 5.91 20.15
CA TYR A 234 -14.48 5.49 18.94
C TYR A 234 -13.81 4.30 18.26
N VAL A 235 -14.63 3.56 17.52
CA VAL A 235 -14.22 2.53 16.58
C VAL A 235 -14.83 2.85 15.22
N SER A 236 -14.03 2.81 14.17
CA SER A 236 -14.45 3.13 12.80
C SER A 236 -14.07 2.02 11.84
N ALA A 237 -14.95 1.77 10.88
CA ALA A 237 -14.72 0.86 9.76
C ALA A 237 -15.05 1.60 8.45
N GLN A 238 -14.14 1.52 7.49
CA GLN A 238 -14.23 2.24 6.22
C GLN A 238 -13.90 1.31 5.06
N ALA A 239 -14.62 1.47 3.96
CA ALA A 239 -14.37 0.78 2.71
C ALA A 239 -14.09 1.83 1.63
N TYR A 240 -12.94 1.70 0.97
CA TYR A 240 -12.47 2.63 -0.06
C TYR A 240 -12.50 1.93 -1.39
N ARG A 241 -13.00 2.63 -2.42
CA ARG A 241 -12.87 2.22 -3.81
C ARG A 241 -11.84 3.08 -4.52
N VAL A 242 -10.82 2.46 -5.10
CA VAL A 242 -9.80 3.15 -5.91
C VAL A 242 -10.43 3.78 -7.15
N LEU A 243 -10.10 5.05 -7.39
CA LEU A 243 -10.52 5.83 -8.54
C LEU A 243 -9.43 5.84 -9.62
N GLY A 244 -9.86 5.80 -10.88
CA GLY A 244 -8.97 5.89 -12.03
C GLY A 244 -8.26 4.57 -12.37
N SER A 245 -7.04 4.68 -12.93
CA SER A 245 -6.26 3.51 -13.31
C SER A 245 -5.74 2.78 -12.07
N ARG A 246 -6.05 1.49 -11.98
CA ARG A 246 -5.53 0.59 -10.93
C ARG A 246 -4.22 -0.10 -11.34
N ASN A 247 -3.79 0.07 -12.59
CA ASN A 247 -2.68 -0.69 -13.17
C ASN A 247 -1.39 0.14 -13.19
N ALA A 248 -0.28 -0.44 -12.75
CA ALA A 248 1.07 0.11 -12.91
C ALA A 248 1.88 -0.84 -13.79
N THR A 249 2.54 -0.29 -14.81
CA THR A 249 3.44 -1.05 -15.67
C THR A 249 4.85 -0.53 -15.48
N ILE A 250 5.78 -1.44 -15.22
CA ILE A 250 7.21 -1.16 -15.11
C ILE A 250 7.90 -1.91 -16.23
N GLU A 251 8.59 -1.18 -17.10
CA GLU A 251 9.40 -1.74 -18.18
C GLU A 251 10.87 -1.45 -17.89
N MET A 252 11.71 -2.46 -18.08
CA MET A 252 13.15 -2.36 -17.93
C MET A 252 13.83 -3.02 -19.12
N SER A 253 14.96 -2.45 -19.51
CA SER A 253 15.83 -3.05 -20.50
C SER A 253 17.30 -2.95 -20.12
N GLY A 254 18.09 -3.92 -20.55
CA GLY A 254 19.53 -3.93 -20.31
C GLY A 254 20.26 -5.00 -21.10
N ALA A 255 21.51 -5.27 -20.73
CA ALA A 255 22.37 -6.24 -21.40
C ALA A 255 23.14 -7.06 -20.36
N TYR A 256 23.67 -8.21 -20.79
CA TYR A 256 24.53 -9.05 -19.95
C TYR A 256 25.90 -8.40 -19.74
N ASP A 257 26.47 -8.62 -18.56
CA ASP A 257 27.83 -8.26 -18.19
C ASP A 257 28.59 -9.53 -17.70
N PRO A 258 29.71 -9.92 -18.34
CA PRO A 258 30.26 -9.36 -19.57
C PRO A 258 29.33 -9.61 -20.78
N PRO A 259 29.38 -8.77 -21.83
CA PRO A 259 28.55 -8.95 -23.02
C PRO A 259 28.84 -10.29 -23.71
N PRO A 260 27.83 -10.90 -24.35
CA PRO A 260 28.00 -12.19 -25.02
C PRO A 260 29.01 -12.09 -26.17
N PRO A 261 29.81 -13.15 -26.43
CA PRO A 261 30.62 -13.23 -27.64
C PRO A 261 29.77 -13.08 -28.90
N GLU A 262 30.33 -12.45 -29.93
CA GLU A 262 29.66 -12.27 -31.22
C GLU A 262 29.26 -13.64 -31.82
N GLY A 263 27.99 -13.79 -32.21
CA GLY A 263 27.43 -15.07 -32.67
C GLY A 263 26.83 -15.96 -31.57
N SER A 264 26.87 -15.55 -30.30
CA SER A 264 26.14 -16.24 -29.21
C SER A 264 24.62 -16.08 -29.37
N PRO A 265 23.81 -17.13 -29.08
CA PRO A 265 22.34 -17.03 -29.06
C PRO A 265 21.83 -16.07 -27.97
N ALA A 266 22.67 -15.71 -27.00
CA ALA A 266 22.36 -14.74 -25.95
C ALA A 266 22.65 -13.28 -26.36
N ASN A 267 23.08 -13.02 -27.60
CA ASN A 267 23.35 -11.67 -28.09
C ASN A 267 22.03 -10.89 -28.22
N GLY A 268 21.70 -10.04 -27.24
CA GLY A 268 20.46 -9.28 -27.27
C GLY A 268 20.22 -8.43 -26.03
N THR A 269 19.33 -7.45 -26.20
CA THR A 269 18.76 -6.65 -25.11
C THR A 269 17.76 -7.50 -24.32
N ILE A 270 17.96 -7.54 -23.01
CA ILE A 270 17.02 -8.12 -22.06
C ILE A 270 15.94 -7.08 -21.85
N ASN A 271 14.69 -7.47 -22.10
CA ASN A 271 13.53 -6.66 -21.81
C ASN A 271 12.67 -7.42 -20.80
N ALA A 272 12.18 -6.70 -19.81
CA ALA A 272 11.24 -7.25 -18.86
C ALA A 272 10.15 -6.23 -18.54
N THR A 273 8.95 -6.76 -18.35
CA THR A 273 7.75 -5.97 -18.07
C THR A 273 7.03 -6.57 -16.88
N ALA A 274 6.81 -5.76 -15.85
CA ALA A 274 5.92 -6.06 -14.75
C ALA A 274 4.63 -5.25 -14.88
N THR A 275 3.49 -5.93 -14.78
CA THR A 275 2.16 -5.33 -14.68
C THR A 275 1.61 -5.62 -13.30
N ILE A 276 1.18 -4.58 -12.61
CA ILE A 276 0.69 -4.63 -11.24
C ILE A 276 -0.73 -4.08 -11.25
N GLU A 277 -1.70 -4.82 -10.73
CA GLU A 277 -3.09 -4.41 -10.65
C GLU A 277 -3.53 -4.37 -9.19
N HIS A 278 -4.04 -3.21 -8.79
CA HIS A 278 -4.62 -3.03 -7.46
C HIS A 278 -6.08 -3.48 -7.46
N GLU A 279 -6.51 -4.27 -6.48
CA GLU A 279 -7.94 -4.56 -6.31
C GLU A 279 -8.70 -3.25 -6.06
N PRO A 280 -9.96 -3.16 -6.52
CA PRO A 280 -10.68 -1.90 -6.53
C PRO A 280 -11.13 -1.50 -5.13
N TRP A 281 -11.17 -2.43 -4.16
CA TRP A 281 -11.66 -2.19 -2.81
C TRP A 281 -10.57 -2.47 -1.76
N ASN A 282 -10.55 -1.60 -0.76
CA ASN A 282 -9.55 -1.53 0.30
C ASN A 282 -10.28 -1.21 1.60
N TYR A 283 -9.89 -1.80 2.71
CA TYR A 283 -10.61 -1.69 3.98
C TYR A 283 -9.71 -1.09 5.06
N ARG A 284 -10.27 -0.22 5.88
CA ARG A 284 -9.55 0.44 6.99
C ARG A 284 -10.37 0.31 8.26
N GLY A 285 -9.76 -0.20 9.33
CA GLY A 285 -10.33 -0.28 10.66
C GLY A 285 -9.53 0.59 11.63
N LEU A 286 -10.21 1.46 12.38
CA LEU A 286 -9.58 2.42 13.28
C LEU A 286 -10.17 2.31 14.70
N VAL A 287 -9.33 2.59 15.70
CA VAL A 287 -9.72 2.85 17.09
C VAL A 287 -9.03 4.13 17.53
N GLY A 288 -9.76 5.03 18.18
CA GLY A 288 -9.20 6.32 18.55
C GLY A 288 -9.87 6.99 19.75
N LEU A 289 -9.19 8.02 20.23
CA LEU A 289 -9.66 8.91 21.29
C LEU A 289 -9.94 10.28 20.69
N ARG A 290 -11.16 10.79 20.89
CA ARG A 290 -11.59 12.10 20.40
C ARG A 290 -11.81 13.06 21.56
N PHE A 291 -11.28 14.26 21.44
CA PHE A 291 -11.41 15.37 22.38
C PHE A 291 -12.28 16.44 21.72
N ARG A 292 -13.48 16.65 22.24
CA ARG A 292 -14.38 17.72 21.78
C ARG A 292 -14.35 18.91 22.71
N TRP A 293 -14.49 20.10 22.13
CA TRP A 293 -14.69 21.33 22.88
C TRP A 293 -16.18 21.69 22.94
N LEU A 294 -16.79 21.51 24.11
CA LEU A 294 -18.19 21.79 24.42
C LEU A 294 -18.24 22.86 25.54
N PRO A 295 -18.28 24.17 25.19
CA PRO A 295 -18.35 25.24 26.18
C PRO A 295 -19.66 25.14 26.99
N GLU A 296 -19.60 25.54 28.26
CA GLU A 296 -20.75 25.59 29.18
C GLU A 296 -21.67 26.79 28.94
#